data_AF-A0A2S2NT37-F1
#
_entry.id   AF-A0A2S2NT37-F1
#
_cell.length_a   1.000
_cell.length_b   1.000
_cell.length_c   1.000
_cell.angle_alpha   90.00
_cell.angle_beta   90.00
_cell.angle_gamma   90.00
#
_symmetry.space_group_name_H-M   'P 1'
#
loop_
_entity.id
_entity.type
_entity.pdbx_description
1 polymer ?
#
loop_
_entity_poly.entity_id
_entity_poly.type
_entity_poly.pdbx_seq_one_letter_code
_entity_poly.pdbx_strand_id
1 'polypeptide(L)'
;CILHVSYRLEFKTWQVRSNDNKLLFATKKKYVQDRFRSEMGLLVDIVLQGHGTTNDGNTARRFFKNAEKSAEITGINLDLIQRFGVILSVLSSGYEIDINAFEVYSLETA
;
A
#
# COMPACT_ATOMS: atom_id res chain seq x y z
N CYS A 1 3.81 0.59 4.04
CA CYS A 1 3.01 0.00 5.13
C CYS A 1 1.86 -0.86 4.60
N ILE A 2 0.99 -0.33 3.72
CA ILE A 2 -0.22 -1.00 3.21
C ILE A 2 0.06 -2.41 2.67
N LEU A 3 1.07 -2.57 1.82
CA LEU A 3 1.47 -3.89 1.29
C LEU A 3 1.78 -4.90 2.41
N HIS A 4 2.51 -4.49 3.44
CA HIS A 4 2.83 -5.37 4.56
C HIS A 4 1.60 -5.73 5.43
N VAL A 5 0.58 -4.88 5.48
CA VAL A 5 -0.70 -5.23 6.12
C VAL A 5 -1.42 -6.27 5.26
N SER A 6 -1.48 -6.04 3.94
CA SER A 6 -2.08 -6.96 2.96
C SER A 6 -1.52 -8.38 3.08
N TYR A 7 -0.21 -8.52 3.21
CA TYR A 7 0.44 -9.84 3.33
C TYR A 7 0.12 -10.58 4.63
N ARG A 8 -0.43 -9.87 5.63
CA ARG A 8 -0.71 -10.40 6.97
C ARG A 8 -2.21 -10.54 7.24
N LEU A 9 -3.09 -10.22 6.28
CA LEU A 9 -4.54 -10.21 6.50
C LEU A 9 -5.10 -11.56 6.97
N GLU A 10 -4.46 -12.66 6.60
CA GLU A 10 -4.90 -14.01 6.94
C GLU A 10 -4.63 -14.37 8.40
N PHE A 11 -3.46 -14.01 8.94
CA PHE A 11 -3.05 -14.39 10.31
C PHE A 11 -3.05 -13.21 11.30
N LYS A 12 -3.19 -11.97 10.83
CA LYS A 12 -3.45 -10.74 11.60
C LYS A 12 -2.49 -10.47 12.77
N THR A 13 -1.22 -10.85 12.65
CA THR A 13 -0.17 -10.51 13.62
C THR A 13 0.91 -9.64 13.00
N TRP A 14 1.47 -8.71 13.78
CA TRP A 14 2.52 -7.81 13.30
C TRP A 14 3.84 -8.55 13.05
N GLN A 15 4.23 -9.45 13.96
CA GLN A 15 5.48 -10.22 13.87
C GLN A 15 5.26 -11.57 13.20
N VAL A 16 6.01 -11.81 12.13
CA VAL A 16 5.97 -13.07 11.39
C VAL A 16 7.07 -14.01 11.91
N ARG A 17 6.82 -14.64 13.06
CA ARG A 17 7.81 -15.48 13.77
C ARG A 17 7.68 -16.98 13.46
N SER A 18 6.46 -17.52 13.49
CA SER A 18 6.22 -18.95 13.24
C SER A 18 6.51 -19.32 11.79
N ASN A 19 6.89 -20.59 11.57
CA ASN A 19 7.15 -21.09 10.21
C ASN A 19 5.89 -21.04 9.34
N ASP A 20 4.73 -21.34 9.91
CA ASP A 20 3.45 -21.27 9.20
C ASP A 20 3.13 -19.84 8.75
N ASN A 21 3.29 -18.84 9.64
CA ASN A 21 3.03 -17.44 9.26
C ASN A 21 4.04 -16.94 8.21
N LYS A 22 5.30 -17.41 8.24
CA LYS A 22 6.29 -17.09 7.20
C LYS A 22 5.87 -17.63 5.84
N LEU A 23 5.34 -18.86 5.80
CA LEU A 23 4.84 -19.48 4.58
C LEU A 23 3.61 -18.73 4.03
N LEU A 24 2.63 -18.42 4.89
CA LEU A 24 1.45 -17.64 4.50
C LEU A 24 1.83 -16.25 3.99
N PHE A 25 2.73 -15.56 4.70
CA PHE A 25 3.21 -14.25 4.31
C PHE A 25 3.91 -14.28 2.94
N ALA A 26 4.81 -15.24 2.70
CA ALA A 26 5.50 -15.37 1.42
C ALA A 26 4.54 -15.68 0.27
N THR A 27 3.56 -16.55 0.51
CA THR A 27 2.53 -16.92 -0.46
C THR A 27 1.67 -15.71 -0.82
N LYS A 28 1.15 -14.98 0.18
CA LYS A 28 0.33 -13.79 -0.05
C LYS A 28 1.12 -12.65 -0.70
N LYS A 29 2.38 -12.44 -0.29
CA LYS A 29 3.28 -11.46 -0.91
C LYS A 29 3.45 -11.76 -2.40
N LYS A 30 3.79 -13.00 -2.76
CA LYS A 30 3.95 -13.41 -4.16
C LYS A 30 2.67 -13.21 -4.97
N TYR A 31 1.52 -13.65 -4.43
CA TYR A 31 0.21 -13.45 -5.07
C TYR A 31 -0.07 -11.98 -5.38
N VAL A 32 0.15 -11.09 -4.40
CA VAL A 32 -0.08 -9.64 -4.57
C VAL A 32 0.87 -9.06 -5.62
N GLN A 33 2.16 -9.41 -5.57
CA GLN A 33 3.15 -8.95 -6.55
C GLN A 33 2.81 -9.40 -7.98
N ASP A 34 2.42 -10.66 -8.15
CA ASP A 34 2.07 -11.22 -9.46
C ASP A 34 0.83 -10.53 -10.04
N ARG A 35 -0.20 -10.27 -9.22
CA ARG A 35 -1.40 -9.54 -9.66
C ARG A 35 -1.13 -8.08 -10.03
N PHE A 36 -0.32 -7.36 -9.26
CA PHE A 36 0.07 -6.00 -9.64
C PHE A 36 0.85 -5.98 -10.97
N ARG A 37 1.70 -6.99 -11.19
CA ARG A 37 2.43 -7.12 -12.45
C ARG A 37 1.51 -7.44 -13.61
N SER A 38 0.61 -8.42 -13.48
CA SER A 38 -0.24 -8.87 -14.58
C SER A 38 -1.38 -7.89 -14.91
N GLU A 39 -2.02 -7.31 -13.90
CA GLU A 39 -3.22 -6.48 -14.09
C GLU A 39 -2.90 -4.99 -14.22
N MET A 40 -1.79 -4.52 -13.65
CA MET A 40 -1.41 -3.11 -13.67
C MET A 40 -0.06 -2.86 -14.33
N GLY A 41 0.69 -3.89 -14.74
CA GLY A 41 2.06 -3.70 -15.24
C GLY A 41 2.94 -2.99 -14.21
N LEU A 42 2.73 -3.27 -12.91
CA LEU A 42 3.39 -2.59 -11.81
C LEU A 42 4.24 -3.57 -11.00
N LEU A 43 5.50 -3.24 -10.79
CA LEU A 43 6.44 -4.01 -9.98
C LEU A 43 6.47 -3.45 -8.56
N VAL A 44 5.83 -4.13 -7.61
CA VAL A 44 5.77 -3.69 -6.21
C VAL A 44 6.63 -4.56 -5.29
N ASP A 45 7.32 -3.93 -4.34
CA ASP A 45 8.01 -4.57 -3.22
C ASP A 45 9.03 -5.67 -3.62
N ILE A 46 9.61 -5.52 -4.81
CA ILE A 46 10.70 -6.35 -5.30
C ILE A 46 12.02 -5.75 -4.79
N VAL A 47 12.85 -6.56 -4.16
CA VAL A 47 14.14 -6.12 -3.60
C VAL A 47 15.12 -5.83 -4.74
N LEU A 48 15.73 -4.64 -4.71
CA LEU A 48 16.81 -4.22 -5.60
C LEU A 48 18.11 -4.29 -4.81
N GLN A 49 19.09 -5.06 -5.31
CA GLN A 49 20.39 -5.19 -4.67
C GLN A 49 21.04 -3.82 -4.51
N GLY A 50 21.34 -3.43 -3.26
CA GLY A 50 21.98 -2.15 -2.93
C GLY A 50 21.08 -0.90 -2.91
N HIS A 51 19.80 -0.99 -3.30
CA HIS A 51 18.94 0.19 -3.52
C HIS A 51 17.54 0.12 -2.88
N GLY A 52 17.28 -0.89 -2.06
CA GLY A 52 16.00 -1.04 -1.36
C GLY A 52 14.99 -1.87 -2.17
N THR A 53 13.87 -1.27 -2.55
CA THR A 53 12.79 -1.97 -3.28
C THR A 53 12.31 -1.18 -4.48
N THR A 54 11.58 -1.81 -5.40
CA THR A 54 10.92 -1.16 -6.55
C THR A 54 9.82 -0.16 -6.18
N ASN A 55 9.51 0.01 -4.89
CA ASN A 55 8.52 0.98 -4.40
C ASN A 55 9.08 2.41 -4.44
N ASP A 56 9.22 2.96 -5.65
CA ASP A 56 9.60 4.35 -5.87
C ASP A 56 8.37 5.27 -5.94
N GLY A 57 8.61 6.57 -6.13
CA GLY A 57 7.53 7.56 -6.24
C GLY A 57 6.59 7.32 -7.43
N ASN A 58 7.10 6.71 -8.52
CA ASN A 58 6.26 6.35 -9.66
C ASN A 58 5.32 5.20 -9.32
N THR A 59 5.83 4.22 -8.59
CA THR A 59 5.07 3.06 -8.13
C THR A 59 3.97 3.49 -7.16
N ALA A 60 4.31 4.34 -6.19
CA ALA A 60 3.34 4.92 -5.27
C ALA A 60 2.24 5.71 -6.02
N ARG A 61 2.61 6.59 -6.96
CA ARG A 61 1.64 7.36 -7.76
C ARG A 61 0.67 6.45 -8.53
N ARG A 62 1.16 5.38 -9.16
CA ARG A 62 0.30 4.44 -9.90
C ARG A 62 -0.60 3.61 -8.96
N PHE A 63 -0.08 3.21 -7.80
CA PHE A 63 -0.83 2.49 -6.78
C PHE A 63 -2.04 3.30 -6.29
N PHE A 64 -1.85 4.57 -5.91
CA PHE A 64 -2.94 5.42 -5.41
C PHE A 64 -3.86 5.94 -6.51
N LYS A 65 -3.36 6.16 -7.74
CA LYS A 65 -4.18 6.60 -8.88
C LYS A 65 -5.27 5.58 -9.24
N ASN A 66 -5.02 4.30 -9.04
CA ASN A 66 -6.00 3.23 -9.29
C ASN A 66 -6.35 2.52 -7.98
N ALA A 67 -6.91 3.29 -7.04
CA ALA A 67 -7.22 2.81 -5.68
C ALA A 67 -8.16 1.59 -5.66
N GLU A 68 -9.15 1.54 -6.57
CA GLU A 68 -10.08 0.40 -6.69
C GLU A 68 -9.34 -0.90 -6.99
N LYS A 69 -8.50 -0.91 -8.03
CA LYS A 69 -7.70 -2.09 -8.39
C LYS A 69 -6.68 -2.42 -7.31
N SER A 70 -6.07 -1.42 -6.68
CA SER A 70 -5.15 -1.62 -5.55
C SER A 70 -5.84 -2.25 -4.34
N ALA A 71 -7.07 -1.81 -4.00
CA ALA A 71 -7.88 -2.38 -2.93
C ALA A 71 -8.25 -3.83 -3.24
N GLU A 72 -8.69 -4.10 -4.48
CA GLU A 72 -9.04 -5.44 -4.95
C GLU A 72 -7.86 -6.42 -4.84
N ILE A 73 -6.67 -6.02 -5.31
CA ILE A 73 -5.47 -6.88 -5.30
C ILE A 73 -4.98 -7.10 -3.86
N THR A 74 -4.92 -6.04 -3.05
CA THR A 74 -4.37 -6.11 -1.70
C THR A 74 -5.35 -6.67 -0.67
N GLY A 75 -6.66 -6.61 -0.94
CA GLY A 75 -7.71 -6.89 0.04
C GLY A 75 -7.83 -5.84 1.14
N ILE A 76 -7.21 -4.67 0.97
CA ILE A 76 -7.31 -3.55 1.91
C ILE A 76 -8.55 -2.72 1.56
N ASN A 77 -9.17 -2.12 2.58
CA ASN A 77 -10.34 -1.27 2.40
C ASN A 77 -10.06 -0.12 1.40
N LEU A 78 -10.97 0.08 0.44
CA LEU A 78 -10.84 1.08 -0.62
C LEU A 78 -10.78 2.51 -0.08
N ASP A 79 -11.69 2.87 0.84
CA ASP A 79 -11.75 4.20 1.45
C ASP A 79 -10.43 4.54 2.15
N LEU A 80 -9.83 3.57 2.86
CA LEU A 80 -8.52 3.75 3.47
C LEU A 80 -7.42 4.05 2.44
N ILE A 81 -7.38 3.35 1.31
CA ILE A 81 -6.39 3.62 0.24
C ILE A 81 -6.63 4.99 -0.38
N GLN A 82 -7.89 5.36 -0.63
CA GLN A 82 -8.26 6.66 -1.20
C GLN A 82 -7.89 7.80 -0.25
N ARG A 83 -8.22 7.68 1.03
CA ARG A 83 -7.86 8.67 2.07
C ARG A 83 -6.36 8.89 2.17
N PHE A 84 -5.56 7.80 2.20
CA PHE A 84 -4.10 7.94 2.14
C PHE A 84 -3.62 8.60 0.85
N GLY A 85 -4.23 8.27 -0.29
CA GLY A 85 -3.93 8.91 -1.57
C GLY A 85 -4.16 10.42 -1.53
N VAL A 86 -5.31 10.86 -1.01
CA VAL A 86 -5.66 12.28 -0.85
C VAL A 86 -4.67 12.99 0.07
N ILE A 87 -4.37 12.41 1.25
CA ILE A 87 -3.41 12.98 2.19
C ILE A 87 -2.05 13.20 1.52
N LEU A 88 -1.54 12.21 0.79
CA LEU A 88 -0.25 12.31 0.10
C LEU A 88 -0.30 13.32 -1.06
N SER A 89 -1.41 13.39 -1.80
CA SER A 89 -1.60 14.38 -2.86
C SER A 89 -1.62 15.80 -2.32
N VAL A 90 -2.31 16.05 -1.20
CA VAL A 90 -2.37 17.36 -0.55
C VAL A 90 -0.98 17.78 -0.08
N LEU A 91 -0.25 16.90 0.60
CA LEU A 91 1.11 17.15 1.08
C LEU A 91 2.12 17.42 -0.04
N SER A 92 1.91 16.82 -1.23
CA SER A 92 2.79 17.00 -2.40
C SER A 92 2.29 18.05 -3.39
N SER A 93 1.21 18.75 -3.08
CA SER A 93 0.51 19.63 -4.02
C SER A 93 1.26 20.94 -4.32
N GLY A 94 2.07 21.43 -3.36
CA GLY A 94 2.75 22.72 -3.45
C GLY A 94 1.86 23.93 -3.20
N TYR A 95 0.59 23.74 -2.83
CA TYR A 95 -0.35 24.79 -2.48
C TYR A 95 -0.44 24.99 -0.95
N GLU A 96 -0.99 26.12 -0.52
CA GLU A 96 -1.39 26.31 0.86
C GLU A 96 -2.49 25.31 1.24
N ILE A 97 -2.36 24.70 2.42
CA ILE A 97 -3.25 23.66 2.91
C ILE A 97 -4.17 24.27 3.97
N ASP A 98 -5.47 24.04 3.86
CA ASP A 98 -6.41 24.31 4.96
C ASP A 98 -6.14 23.33 6.11
N ILE A 99 -5.50 23.84 7.15
CA ILE A 99 -5.04 23.03 8.29
C ILE A 99 -6.21 22.41 9.04
N ASN A 100 -7.33 23.13 9.21
CA ASN A 100 -8.48 22.61 9.96
C ASN A 100 -9.14 21.47 9.20
N ALA A 101 -9.36 21.63 7.90
CA ALA A 101 -9.93 20.59 7.06
C ALA A 101 -9.00 19.36 6.97
N PHE A 102 -7.70 19.59 6.82
CA PHE A 102 -6.69 18.53 6.74
C PHE A 102 -6.57 17.75 8.07
N GLU A 103 -6.64 18.43 9.21
CA GLU A 103 -6.63 17.81 10.54
C GLU A 103 -7.84 16.90 10.71
N VAL A 104 -9.06 17.41 10.47
CA VAL A 104 -10.29 16.59 10.56
C VAL A 104 -10.21 15.38 9.65
N TYR A 105 -9.81 15.57 8.38
CA TYR A 105 -9.68 14.47 7.43
C TYR A 105 -8.65 13.42 7.87
N SER A 106 -7.53 13.86 8.44
CA SER A 106 -6.47 12.96 8.93
C SER A 106 -6.92 12.20 10.17
N LEU A 107 -7.62 12.85 11.11
CA LEU A 107 -8.15 12.21 12.32
C LEU A 107 -9.22 11.17 12.00
N GLU A 108 -10.11 11.46 11.05
CA GLU A 108 -11.10 10.47 10.58
C GLU A 108 -10.49 9.29 9.83
N THR A 109 -9.27 9.44 9.32
CA THR A 109 -8.55 8.36 8.61
C THR A 109 -7.84 7.40 9.56
N ALA A 110 -7.49 7.85 10.77
CA ALA A 110 -6.67 7.13 11.74
C ALA A 110 -7.45 6.05 12.49
#